data_AF-A0A7K0FJF2-F1
#
_entry.id   AF-A0A7K0FJF2-F1
#
_cell.length_a   1.000
_cell.length_b   1.000
_cell.length_c   1.000
_cell.angle_alpha   90.00
_cell.angle_beta   90.00
_cell.angle_gamma   90.00
#
_symmetry.space_group_name_H-M   'P 1'
#
loop_
_entity.id
_entity.type
_entity.pdbx_description
1 polymer ?
#
loop_
_entity_poly.entity_id
_entity_poly.type
_entity_poly.pdbx_seq_one_letter_code
_entity_poly.pdbx_strand_id
1 'polypeptide(L)'
;IATDTCDGDVSNTVKTSGAFVPSETCANAGTYTNTWIVKDDCGNTSDTFTQVITIEDTTAPTWTTAAGTLNVTVQCSDAEALTAAQAQFPIATDTCDGDVSNTVKTSGVFVPSETCANAGTYTNTWTVKDDCGNTSDTFTQIITIEDTTAPTWTTPSGTLNVTVQCSDAEALTTAQAQFPIATDTCDGDVSNSVKTSGAFVPSETCANAGTYTNTWIVKDDCGNTSDTFTQ
;
A
#
# COMPACT_ATOMS: atom_id res chain seq x y z
N ILE A 1 -19.48 24.42 -52.50
CA ILE A 1 -20.48 24.53 -53.59
C ILE A 1 -19.69 24.86 -54.84
N ALA A 2 -19.82 24.06 -55.89
CA ALA A 2 -19.18 24.30 -57.18
C ALA A 2 -20.12 25.11 -58.08
N THR A 3 -19.56 25.85 -59.05
CA THR A 3 -20.30 26.67 -60.03
C THR A 3 -19.63 26.57 -61.39
N ASP A 4 -20.41 26.49 -62.46
CA ASP A 4 -19.93 26.58 -63.85
C ASP A 4 -20.68 27.72 -64.56
N THR A 5 -20.00 28.43 -65.46
CA THR A 5 -20.58 29.61 -66.15
C THR A 5 -21.37 29.22 -67.41
N CYS A 6 -21.06 28.05 -67.97
CA CYS A 6 -21.64 27.50 -69.18
C CYS A 6 -22.56 26.30 -68.89
N ASP A 7 -22.43 25.67 -67.72
CA ASP A 7 -23.29 24.60 -67.23
C ASP A 7 -24.10 25.04 -65.99
N GLY A 8 -25.42 24.96 -66.10
CA GLY A 8 -26.34 25.31 -65.02
C GLY A 8 -26.53 24.19 -63.98
N ASP A 9 -26.12 22.96 -64.29
CA ASP A 9 -26.25 21.78 -63.43
C ASP A 9 -24.89 21.19 -63.06
N VAL A 10 -24.30 21.70 -61.98
CA VAL A 10 -23.07 21.19 -61.36
C VAL A 10 -23.35 20.24 -60.19
N SER A 11 -24.33 19.35 -60.34
CA SER A 11 -24.70 18.37 -59.31
C SER A 11 -23.88 17.08 -59.34
N ASN A 12 -23.12 16.82 -60.41
CA ASN A 12 -22.31 15.62 -60.59
C ASN A 12 -21.04 15.60 -59.71
N THR A 13 -21.27 15.45 -58.41
CA THR A 13 -20.22 15.41 -57.39
C THR A 13 -19.74 13.97 -57.19
N VAL A 14 -18.45 13.74 -57.38
CA VAL A 14 -17.80 12.47 -57.08
C VAL A 14 -17.05 12.60 -55.76
N LYS A 15 -17.46 11.83 -54.76
CA LYS A 15 -16.74 11.69 -53.49
C LYS A 15 -15.80 10.48 -53.56
N THR A 16 -14.53 10.69 -53.21
CA THR A 16 -13.60 9.61 -52.88
C THR A 16 -13.38 9.61 -51.37
N SER A 17 -13.80 8.54 -50.69
CA SER A 17 -13.57 8.40 -49.25
C SER A 17 -12.14 7.94 -48.96
N GLY A 18 -11.49 8.56 -47.98
CA GLY A 18 -10.19 8.10 -47.48
C GLY A 18 -10.29 6.87 -46.60
N ALA A 19 -9.16 6.22 -46.38
CA ALA A 19 -9.01 5.22 -45.31
C ALA A 19 -8.57 5.90 -44.01
N PHE A 20 -8.75 5.21 -42.89
CA PHE A 20 -8.19 5.64 -41.61
C PHE A 20 -6.67 5.59 -41.68
N VAL A 21 -6.02 6.66 -41.24
CA VAL A 21 -4.57 6.72 -41.06
C VAL A 21 -4.32 6.97 -39.57
N PRO A 22 -3.86 5.96 -38.80
CA PRO A 22 -3.57 6.14 -37.38
C PRO A 22 -2.42 7.13 -37.19
N SER A 23 -2.42 7.81 -36.05
CA SER A 23 -1.29 8.66 -35.64
C SER A 23 -0.08 7.78 -35.29
N GLU A 24 1.12 8.34 -35.40
CA GLU A 24 2.36 7.58 -35.10
C GLU A 24 2.44 7.17 -33.62
N THR A 25 1.82 7.92 -32.72
CA THR A 25 1.96 7.75 -31.28
C THR A 25 0.74 7.15 -30.60
N CYS A 26 -0.39 7.02 -31.29
CA CYS A 26 -1.68 6.64 -30.71
C CYS A 26 -2.52 5.95 -31.79
N ALA A 27 -2.62 4.63 -31.73
CA ALA A 27 -3.17 3.80 -32.81
C ALA A 27 -4.69 3.94 -33.00
N ASN A 28 -5.37 4.39 -31.96
CA ASN A 28 -6.81 4.69 -31.89
C ASN A 28 -7.14 6.17 -32.21
N ALA A 29 -6.14 7.05 -32.35
CA ALA A 29 -6.30 8.38 -32.94
C ALA A 29 -5.74 8.42 -34.37
N GLY A 30 -6.19 9.37 -35.19
CA GLY A 30 -5.75 9.46 -36.58
C GLY A 30 -6.62 10.35 -37.44
N THR A 31 -6.54 10.17 -38.76
CA THR A 31 -7.32 10.98 -39.71
C THR A 31 -8.00 10.16 -40.80
N TYR A 32 -9.10 10.68 -41.32
CA TYR A 32 -9.68 10.30 -42.60
C TYR A 32 -9.64 11.50 -43.55
N THR A 33 -9.15 11.29 -44.78
CA THR A 33 -9.08 12.33 -45.79
C THR A 33 -10.01 12.01 -46.95
N ASN A 34 -11.13 12.73 -47.02
CA ASN A 34 -12.08 12.62 -48.12
C ASN A 34 -11.81 13.69 -49.18
N THR A 35 -12.01 13.36 -50.45
CA THR A 35 -11.89 14.32 -51.55
C THR A 35 -13.17 14.36 -52.39
N TRP A 36 -13.45 15.53 -52.95
CA TRP A 36 -14.57 15.75 -53.87
C TRP A 36 -14.09 16.49 -55.10
N ILE A 37 -14.58 16.02 -56.24
CA ILE A 37 -14.52 16.73 -57.52
C ILE A 37 -15.92 16.83 -58.08
N VAL A 38 -16.19 17.86 -58.86
CA VAL A 38 -17.43 18.00 -59.63
C VAL A 38 -17.08 17.98 -61.10
N LYS A 39 -17.92 17.32 -61.91
CA LYS A 39 -17.78 17.35 -63.37
C LYS A 39 -18.96 18.08 -64.01
N ASP A 40 -18.68 18.87 -65.05
CA ASP A 40 -19.73 19.43 -65.91
C ASP A 40 -20.19 18.40 -66.96
N ASP A 41 -21.25 18.74 -67.70
CA ASP A 41 -21.79 17.91 -68.78
C ASP A 41 -20.79 17.66 -69.94
N CYS A 42 -19.77 18.51 -70.07
CA CYS A 42 -18.70 18.36 -71.06
C CYS A 42 -17.51 17.51 -70.56
N GLY A 43 -17.53 17.10 -69.29
CA GLY A 43 -16.49 16.31 -68.65
C GLY A 43 -15.33 17.12 -68.05
N ASN A 44 -15.39 18.45 -68.02
CA ASN A 44 -14.43 19.27 -67.27
C ASN A 44 -14.56 18.98 -65.78
N THR A 45 -13.44 19.00 -65.06
CA THR A 45 -13.39 18.63 -63.64
C THR A 45 -12.95 19.83 -62.79
N SER A 46 -13.62 20.04 -61.65
CA SER A 46 -13.24 21.08 -60.69
C SER A 46 -11.89 20.79 -60.02
N ASP A 47 -11.33 21.80 -59.36
CA ASP A 47 -10.31 21.57 -58.35
C ASP A 47 -10.83 20.62 -57.26
N THR A 48 -9.90 19.88 -56.65
CA THR A 48 -10.24 18.95 -55.57
C THR A 48 -10.51 19.69 -54.28
N PHE A 49 -11.70 19.51 -53.72
CA PHE A 49 -11.98 19.89 -52.34
C PHE A 49 -11.60 18.75 -51.40
N THR A 50 -10.87 19.07 -50.32
CA THR A 50 -10.39 18.09 -49.34
C THR A 50 -11.00 18.36 -47.98
N GLN A 51 -11.54 17.32 -47.34
CA GLN A 51 -11.94 17.33 -45.93
C GLN A 51 -11.03 16.38 -45.18
N VAL A 52 -10.42 16.88 -44.10
CA VAL A 52 -9.72 16.05 -43.12
C VAL A 52 -10.62 15.93 -41.90
N ILE A 53 -10.90 14.69 -41.49
CA ILE A 53 -11.59 14.35 -40.24
C ILE A 53 -10.53 13.83 -39.29
N THR A 54 -10.40 14.45 -38.13
CA THR A 54 -9.44 14.03 -37.09
C THR A 54 -10.18 13.27 -36.00
N ILE A 55 -9.64 12.11 -35.60
CA ILE A 55 -10.03 11.33 -34.44
C ILE A 55 -8.94 11.52 -33.39
N GLU A 56 -9.32 11.90 -32.18
CA GLU A 56 -8.40 12.14 -31.08
C GLU A 56 -8.88 11.37 -29.85
N ASP A 57 -7.93 10.87 -29.07
CA ASP A 57 -8.19 10.36 -27.74
C ASP A 57 -7.68 11.35 -26.71
N THR A 58 -8.59 11.82 -25.87
CA THR A 58 -8.34 12.82 -24.82
C THR A 58 -8.81 12.33 -23.45
N THR A 59 -9.28 11.08 -23.37
CA THR A 59 -9.84 10.51 -22.15
C THR A 59 -8.75 9.73 -21.46
N ALA A 60 -8.55 9.99 -20.17
CA ALA A 60 -7.61 9.20 -19.39
C ALA A 60 -8.24 7.88 -18.92
N PRO A 61 -7.42 6.83 -18.69
CA PRO A 61 -7.93 5.61 -18.09
C PRO A 61 -8.53 5.85 -16.70
N THR A 62 -9.52 5.02 -16.36
CA THR A 62 -10.24 5.08 -15.09
C THR A 62 -10.04 3.79 -14.29
N TRP A 63 -9.85 3.93 -12.97
CA TRP A 63 -9.70 2.76 -12.09
C TRP A 63 -11.03 2.05 -11.90
N THR A 64 -11.03 0.73 -12.14
CA THR A 64 -12.18 -0.14 -11.83
C THR A 64 -12.06 -0.75 -10.44
N THR A 65 -10.83 -0.90 -9.93
CA THR A 65 -10.60 -1.16 -8.52
C THR A 65 -11.08 0.02 -7.70
N ALA A 66 -12.00 -0.23 -6.76
CA ALA A 66 -12.54 0.82 -5.91
C ALA A 66 -11.48 1.36 -4.94
N ALA A 67 -11.53 2.66 -4.65
CA ALA A 67 -10.60 3.29 -3.73
C ALA A 67 -10.66 2.63 -2.34
N GLY A 68 -9.49 2.38 -1.76
CA GLY A 68 -9.35 1.81 -0.41
C GLY A 68 -9.58 0.30 -0.30
N THR A 69 -10.02 -0.42 -1.35
CA THR A 69 -10.21 -1.88 -1.27
C THR A 69 -8.91 -2.67 -1.18
N LEU A 70 -7.78 -2.05 -1.52
CA LEU A 70 -6.45 -2.63 -1.37
C LEU A 70 -5.80 -2.25 -0.03
N ASN A 71 -6.43 -1.41 0.79
CA ASN A 71 -5.89 -1.07 2.10
C ASN A 71 -5.99 -2.27 3.03
N VAL A 72 -4.91 -2.55 3.76
CA VAL A 72 -4.84 -3.68 4.67
C VAL A 72 -4.08 -3.32 5.94
N THR A 73 -4.36 -4.03 7.02
CA THR A 73 -3.61 -3.95 8.27
C THR A 73 -2.90 -5.27 8.49
N VAL A 74 -1.63 -5.22 8.89
CA VAL A 74 -0.73 -6.37 9.01
C VAL A 74 0.01 -6.28 10.34
N GLN A 75 0.07 -7.38 11.09
CA GLN A 75 0.90 -7.46 12.30
C GLN A 75 2.38 -7.36 11.90
N CYS A 76 3.17 -6.60 12.66
CA CYS A 76 4.55 -6.30 12.30
C CYS A 76 5.43 -7.56 12.11
N SER A 77 5.12 -8.64 12.84
CA SER A 77 5.82 -9.93 12.75
C SER A 77 5.45 -10.77 11.53
N ASP A 78 4.40 -10.39 10.78
CA ASP A 78 3.90 -11.13 9.62
C ASP A 78 4.48 -10.58 8.30
N ALA A 79 5.72 -10.97 8.02
CA ALA A 79 6.42 -10.60 6.79
C ALA A 79 5.76 -11.16 5.52
N GLU A 80 5.05 -12.29 5.62
CA GLU A 80 4.37 -12.90 4.47
C GLU A 80 3.13 -12.08 4.08
N ALA A 81 2.32 -11.68 5.07
CA ALA A 81 1.19 -10.79 4.84
C ALA A 81 1.61 -9.42 4.30
N LEU A 82 2.73 -8.86 4.78
CA LEU A 82 3.29 -7.62 4.22
C LEU A 82 3.71 -7.80 2.76
N THR A 83 4.36 -8.92 2.44
CA THR A 83 4.75 -9.24 1.05
C THR A 83 3.52 -9.39 0.15
N ALA A 84 2.48 -10.07 0.62
CA ALA A 84 1.23 -10.24 -0.10
C ALA A 84 0.49 -8.90 -0.31
N ALA A 85 0.46 -8.04 0.72
CA ALA A 85 -0.11 -6.69 0.64
C ALA A 85 0.60 -5.82 -0.40
N GLN A 86 1.94 -5.87 -0.41
CA GLN A 86 2.78 -5.16 -1.38
C GLN A 86 2.62 -5.69 -2.82
N ALA A 87 2.21 -6.95 -2.99
CA ALA A 87 1.99 -7.55 -4.30
C ALA A 87 0.60 -7.25 -4.90
N GLN A 88 -0.32 -6.67 -4.13
CA GLN A 88 -1.63 -6.26 -4.66
C GLN A 88 -1.49 -5.19 -5.75
N PHE A 89 -2.41 -5.19 -6.71
CA PHE A 89 -2.35 -4.33 -7.89
C PHE A 89 -3.77 -3.89 -8.31
N PRO A 90 -4.01 -2.58 -8.55
CA PRO A 90 -5.28 -2.09 -9.03
C PRO A 90 -5.43 -2.31 -10.55
N ILE A 91 -6.68 -2.30 -11.03
CA ILE A 91 -7.03 -2.50 -12.43
C ILE A 91 -7.72 -1.24 -12.95
N ALA A 92 -7.36 -0.81 -14.15
CA ALA A 92 -7.97 0.31 -14.86
C ALA A 92 -8.55 -0.14 -16.21
N THR A 93 -9.42 0.70 -16.77
CA THR A 93 -10.01 0.55 -18.10
C THR A 93 -10.07 1.90 -18.78
N ASP A 94 -10.03 1.87 -20.11
CA ASP A 94 -10.21 3.03 -20.96
C ASP A 94 -11.24 2.72 -22.04
N THR A 95 -11.92 3.74 -22.55
CA THR A 95 -12.98 3.58 -23.56
C THR A 95 -12.44 3.54 -24.99
N CYS A 96 -11.29 4.14 -25.23
CA CYS A 96 -10.65 4.30 -26.52
C CYS A 96 -9.40 3.41 -26.63
N ASP A 97 -8.76 3.07 -25.51
CA ASP A 97 -7.65 2.13 -25.41
C ASP A 97 -8.11 0.76 -24.86
N GLY A 98 -7.87 -0.30 -25.64
CA GLY A 98 -8.19 -1.67 -25.28
C GLY A 98 -7.14 -2.36 -24.40
N ASP A 99 -5.93 -1.80 -24.27
CA ASP A 99 -4.81 -2.33 -23.50
C ASP A 99 -4.30 -1.33 -22.46
N VAL A 100 -4.91 -1.37 -21.27
CA VAL A 100 -4.55 -0.49 -20.14
C VAL A 100 -3.54 -1.17 -19.21
N SER A 101 -2.51 -1.81 -19.77
CA SER A 101 -1.51 -2.57 -18.99
C SER A 101 -0.30 -1.75 -18.52
N ASN A 102 -0.11 -0.53 -19.05
CA ASN A 102 1.02 0.36 -18.73
C ASN A 102 0.88 1.07 -17.37
N THR A 103 0.59 0.30 -16.33
CA THR A 103 0.42 0.79 -14.97
C THR A 103 1.76 0.86 -14.25
N VAL A 104 2.09 2.03 -13.70
CA VAL A 104 3.32 2.30 -12.96
C VAL A 104 3.03 2.33 -11.47
N LYS A 105 3.68 1.46 -10.69
CA LYS A 105 3.67 1.50 -9.23
C LYS A 105 4.83 2.35 -8.71
N THR A 106 4.54 3.25 -7.77
CA THR A 106 5.53 3.88 -6.89
C THR A 106 5.34 3.34 -5.48
N SER A 107 6.33 2.61 -4.99
CA SER A 107 6.29 2.04 -3.64
C SER A 107 6.65 3.10 -2.60
N GLY A 108 5.85 3.19 -1.53
CA GLY A 108 6.15 4.06 -0.40
C GLY A 108 7.26 3.50 0.48
N VAL A 109 7.94 4.39 1.19
CA VAL A 109 8.81 4.01 2.32
C VAL A 109 7.97 3.77 3.57
N PHE A 110 8.51 3.02 4.53
CA PHE A 110 7.88 2.87 5.83
C PHE A 110 7.89 4.21 6.57
N VAL A 111 6.72 4.59 7.10
CA VAL A 111 6.56 5.75 7.97
C VAL A 111 6.11 5.25 9.34
N PRO A 112 6.98 5.31 10.37
CA PRO A 112 6.64 4.82 11.71
C PRO A 112 5.55 5.68 12.35
N SER A 113 4.77 5.07 13.23
CA SER A 113 3.82 5.77 14.10
C SER A 113 4.58 6.62 15.12
N GLU A 114 4.02 7.78 15.47
CA GLU A 114 4.59 8.65 16.51
C GLU A 114 4.57 8.01 17.91
N THR A 115 3.70 7.00 18.11
CA THR A 115 3.42 6.43 19.43
C THR A 115 3.93 5.01 19.61
N CYS A 116 4.39 4.35 18.54
CA CYS A 116 4.81 2.96 18.53
C CYS A 116 5.77 2.78 17.35
N ALA A 117 7.07 2.68 17.63
CA ALA A 117 8.10 2.65 16.60
C ALA A 117 8.00 1.41 15.68
N ASN A 118 7.36 0.34 16.19
CA ASN A 118 7.18 -0.94 15.50
C ASN A 118 5.85 -1.00 14.70
N ALA A 119 5.04 0.05 14.76
CA ALA A 119 3.85 0.25 13.91
C ALA A 119 4.07 1.43 12.97
N GLY A 120 3.25 1.51 11.92
CA GLY A 120 3.38 2.58 10.94
C GLY A 120 2.61 2.28 9.68
N THR A 121 3.00 2.93 8.58
CA THR A 121 2.34 2.72 7.29
C THR A 121 3.32 2.67 6.12
N TYR A 122 2.93 1.97 5.06
CA TYR A 122 3.44 2.17 3.71
C TYR A 122 2.31 2.78 2.87
N THR A 123 2.64 3.78 2.05
CA THR A 123 1.71 4.37 1.09
C THR A 123 2.20 4.13 -0.33
N ASN A 124 1.55 3.22 -1.04
CA ASN A 124 1.85 2.93 -2.45
C ASN A 124 0.90 3.72 -3.35
N THR A 125 1.42 4.17 -4.49
CA THR A 125 0.61 4.85 -5.50
C THR A 125 0.77 4.24 -6.88
N TRP A 126 -0.30 4.31 -7.68
CA TRP A 126 -0.27 3.89 -9.08
C TRP A 126 -0.80 5.00 -9.98
N THR A 127 -0.18 5.12 -11.15
CA THR A 127 -0.72 5.85 -12.30
C THR A 127 -0.70 4.91 -13.50
N VAL A 128 -1.64 5.09 -14.41
CA VAL A 128 -1.64 4.38 -15.69
C VAL A 128 -1.79 5.39 -16.82
N LYS A 129 -1.15 5.11 -17.94
CA LYS A 129 -1.18 5.94 -19.13
C LYS A 129 -1.67 5.08 -20.30
N ASP A 130 -2.63 5.61 -21.06
CA ASP A 130 -3.07 4.99 -22.31
C ASP A 130 -2.01 5.14 -23.41
N ASP A 131 -2.23 4.49 -24.55
CA ASP A 131 -1.35 4.62 -25.72
C ASP A 131 -1.22 6.08 -26.23
N CYS A 132 -2.20 6.93 -25.94
CA CYS A 132 -2.26 8.31 -26.43
C CYS A 132 -1.62 9.35 -25.50
N GLY A 133 -1.14 8.90 -24.35
CA GLY A 133 -0.45 9.72 -23.38
C GLY A 133 -1.33 10.32 -22.29
N ASN A 134 -2.64 10.07 -22.29
CA ASN A 134 -3.54 10.50 -21.23
C ASN A 134 -3.26 9.67 -19.97
N THR A 135 -3.14 10.35 -18.83
CA THR A 135 -2.72 9.73 -17.56
C THR A 135 -3.88 9.74 -16.58
N SER A 136 -4.13 8.61 -15.93
CA SER A 136 -5.16 8.45 -14.92
C SER A 136 -4.92 9.35 -13.69
N ASP A 137 -5.96 9.53 -12.89
CA ASP A 137 -5.79 9.93 -11.50
C ASP A 137 -4.91 8.93 -10.73
N THR A 138 -4.33 9.35 -9.62
CA THR A 138 -3.50 8.48 -8.77
C THR A 138 -4.36 7.53 -7.93
N PHE A 139 -4.16 6.22 -8.07
CA PHE A 139 -4.70 5.24 -7.13
C PHE A 139 -3.76 5.12 -5.92
N THR A 140 -4.31 5.04 -4.71
CA THR A 140 -3.53 4.95 -3.47
C THR A 140 -3.90 3.71 -2.68
N GLN A 141 -2.90 3.03 -2.15
CA GLN A 141 -3.02 1.95 -1.17
C GLN A 141 -2.26 2.36 0.10
N ILE A 142 -2.90 2.15 1.25
CA ILE A 142 -2.28 2.29 2.56
C ILE A 142 -2.20 0.90 3.19
N ILE A 143 -0.99 0.46 3.49
CA ILE A 143 -0.72 -0.74 4.28
C ILE A 143 -0.37 -0.27 5.69
N THR A 144 -1.17 -0.63 6.67
CA THR A 144 -0.93 -0.31 8.09
C THR A 144 -0.20 -1.47 8.73
N ILE A 145 0.91 -1.17 9.40
CA ILE A 145 1.63 -2.11 10.26
C ILE A 145 1.21 -1.82 11.69
N GLU A 146 0.77 -2.83 12.42
CA GLU A 146 0.40 -2.74 13.81
C GLU A 146 1.19 -3.73 14.67
N ASP A 147 1.27 -3.42 15.96
CA ASP A 147 1.75 -4.36 16.96
C ASP A 147 0.69 -4.57 18.04
N THR A 148 0.10 -5.75 18.03
CA THR A 148 -0.93 -6.19 18.98
C THR A 148 -0.45 -7.32 19.90
N THR A 149 0.82 -7.73 19.78
CA THR A 149 1.36 -8.88 20.51
C THR A 149 2.12 -8.39 21.74
N ALA A 150 1.84 -8.96 22.91
CA ALA A 150 2.56 -8.60 24.11
C ALA A 150 3.91 -9.34 24.22
N PRO A 151 4.90 -8.75 24.92
CA PRO A 151 6.15 -9.44 25.21
C PRO A 151 5.94 -10.73 26.00
N THR A 152 6.83 -11.69 25.77
CA THR A 152 6.80 -13.01 26.42
C THR A 152 8.04 -13.24 27.27
N TRP A 153 7.88 -13.80 28.47
CA TRP A 153 9.00 -14.15 29.33
C TRP A 153 9.74 -15.38 28.81
N THR A 154 11.04 -15.23 28.54
CA THR A 154 11.92 -16.35 28.16
C THR A 154 12.54 -17.03 29.37
N THR A 155 12.62 -16.31 30.50
CA THR A 155 13.00 -16.91 31.78
C THR A 155 11.91 -17.87 32.24
N PRO A 156 12.19 -19.17 32.45
CA PRO A 156 11.16 -20.10 32.89
C PRO A 156 10.72 -19.82 34.33
N SER A 157 9.43 -20.01 34.60
CA SER A 157 8.85 -19.83 35.94
C SER A 157 9.59 -20.63 37.01
N GLY A 158 9.86 -20.00 38.16
CA GLY A 158 10.49 -20.64 39.31
C GLY A 158 12.02 -20.81 39.22
N THR A 159 12.65 -20.52 38.08
CA THR A 159 14.12 -20.63 37.92
C THR A 159 14.89 -19.61 38.74
N LEU A 160 14.24 -18.50 39.10
CA LEU A 160 14.80 -17.45 39.95
C LEU A 160 14.46 -17.66 41.44
N ASN A 161 13.79 -18.75 41.81
CA ASN A 161 13.44 -19.01 43.20
C ASN A 161 14.70 -19.47 43.96
N VAL A 162 15.02 -18.81 45.07
CA VAL A 162 16.20 -19.11 45.88
C VAL A 162 15.82 -19.19 47.36
N THR A 163 16.35 -20.21 48.04
CA THR A 163 16.28 -20.34 49.50
C THR A 163 17.60 -19.91 50.10
N VAL A 164 17.56 -18.92 51.00
CA VAL A 164 18.75 -18.38 51.69
C VAL A 164 18.60 -18.52 53.21
N GLN A 165 19.72 -18.52 53.93
CA GLN A 165 19.70 -18.53 55.40
C GLN A 165 19.29 -17.15 55.92
N CYS A 166 18.52 -17.10 57.01
CA CYS A 166 18.06 -15.81 57.59
C CYS A 166 19.20 -14.90 58.06
N SER A 167 20.39 -15.47 58.34
CA SER A 167 21.60 -14.72 58.67
C SER A 167 22.39 -14.21 57.46
N ASP A 168 22.05 -14.65 56.25
CA ASP A 168 22.77 -14.34 55.01
C ASP A 168 22.09 -13.20 54.24
N ALA A 169 22.35 -11.98 54.70
CA ALA A 169 21.80 -10.77 54.10
C ALA A 169 22.32 -10.51 52.67
N GLU A 170 23.55 -10.96 52.36
CA GLU A 170 24.15 -10.80 51.03
C GLU A 170 23.47 -11.71 50.00
N ALA A 171 23.22 -12.97 50.36
CA ALA A 171 22.47 -13.88 49.50
C ALA A 171 21.02 -13.41 49.29
N LEU A 172 20.37 -12.88 50.34
CA LEU A 172 19.04 -12.28 50.20
C LEU A 172 19.04 -11.09 49.23
N THR A 173 20.02 -10.20 49.35
CA THR A 173 20.17 -9.03 48.46
C THR A 173 20.41 -9.48 47.02
N THR A 174 21.26 -10.50 46.83
CA THR A 174 21.56 -11.07 45.51
C THR A 174 20.32 -11.72 44.88
N ALA A 175 19.53 -12.48 45.65
CA ALA A 175 18.29 -13.09 45.17
C ALA A 175 17.26 -12.03 44.77
N GLN A 176 17.13 -10.95 45.55
CA GLN A 176 16.25 -9.83 45.22
C GLN A 176 16.74 -9.01 44.01
N ALA A 177 18.02 -9.06 43.67
CA ALA A 177 18.57 -8.34 42.51
C ALA A 177 18.41 -9.11 41.18
N GLN A 178 17.95 -10.37 41.20
CA GLN A 178 17.69 -11.13 39.98
C GLN A 178 16.53 -10.51 39.18
N PHE A 179 16.63 -10.60 37.86
CA PHE A 179 15.62 -10.11 36.92
C PHE A 179 15.33 -11.17 35.85
N PRO A 180 14.05 -11.41 35.51
CA PRO A 180 13.69 -12.21 34.36
C PRO A 180 13.96 -11.45 33.05
N ILE A 181 14.06 -12.20 31.97
CA ILE A 181 14.27 -11.72 30.60
C ILE A 181 13.00 -12.01 29.80
N ALA A 182 12.58 -11.04 28.98
CA ALA A 182 11.49 -11.16 28.03
C ALA A 182 12.00 -10.99 26.59
N THR A 183 11.17 -11.36 25.63
CA THR A 183 11.35 -11.11 24.19
C THR A 183 10.01 -10.73 23.57
N ASP A 184 10.06 -9.89 22.56
CA ASP A 184 8.91 -9.57 21.72
C ASP A 184 9.29 -9.77 20.24
N THR A 185 8.30 -10.12 19.41
CA THR A 185 8.54 -10.36 17.97
C THR A 185 8.56 -9.09 17.13
N CYS A 186 7.98 -8.02 17.67
CA CYS A 186 7.87 -6.72 17.07
C CYS A 186 8.78 -5.69 17.73
N ASP A 187 8.97 -5.82 19.04
CA ASP A 187 9.84 -4.95 19.82
C ASP A 187 11.21 -5.58 20.14
N GLY A 188 12.26 -4.96 19.60
CA GLY A 188 13.63 -5.35 19.87
C GLY A 188 14.15 -4.93 21.25
N ASP A 189 13.48 -3.99 21.93
CA ASP A 189 13.88 -3.46 23.24
C ASP A 189 12.78 -3.63 24.30
N VAL A 190 12.74 -4.82 24.89
CA VAL A 190 11.88 -5.12 26.05
C VAL A 190 12.61 -5.01 27.39
N SER A 191 13.53 -4.04 27.51
CA SER A 191 14.32 -3.85 28.74
C SER A 191 13.57 -3.11 29.86
N ASN A 192 12.42 -2.48 29.54
CA ASN A 192 11.63 -1.62 30.44
C ASN A 192 10.79 -2.39 31.48
N SER A 193 11.23 -3.57 31.91
CA SER A 193 10.50 -4.39 32.89
C SER A 193 10.34 -3.68 34.24
N VAL A 194 9.14 -3.70 34.79
CA VAL A 194 8.79 -3.10 36.07
C VAL A 194 8.72 -4.18 37.14
N LYS A 195 9.63 -4.11 38.10
CA LYS A 195 9.62 -4.97 39.29
C LYS A 195 8.73 -4.39 40.38
N THR A 196 7.83 -5.20 40.92
CA THR A 196 7.13 -4.94 42.19
C THR A 196 7.66 -5.89 43.25
N SER A 197 8.37 -5.34 44.23
CA SER A 197 8.92 -6.14 45.34
C SER A 197 7.83 -6.47 46.37
N GLY A 198 7.72 -7.75 46.73
CA GLY A 198 6.81 -8.20 47.77
C GLY A 198 7.32 -7.87 49.18
N ALA A 199 6.40 -7.77 50.14
CA ALA A 199 6.75 -7.74 51.55
C ALA A 199 7.14 -9.14 52.04
N PHE A 200 7.91 -9.20 53.13
CA PHE A 200 8.18 -10.47 53.81
C PHE A 200 6.90 -11.05 54.39
N VAL A 201 6.62 -12.32 54.07
CA VAL A 201 5.52 -13.09 54.63
C VAL A 201 6.09 -14.18 55.54
N PRO A 202 5.98 -14.04 56.88
CA PRO A 202 6.46 -15.06 57.81
C PRO A 202 5.72 -16.39 57.63
N SER A 203 6.40 -17.49 57.89
CA SER A 203 5.80 -18.81 57.94
C SER A 203 4.97 -18.99 59.22
N GLU A 204 3.91 -19.80 59.14
CA GLU A 204 3.01 -20.05 60.27
C GLU A 204 3.70 -20.73 61.45
N THR A 205 4.77 -21.48 61.19
CA THR A 205 5.46 -22.32 62.19
C THR A 205 6.73 -21.68 62.73
N CYS A 206 7.24 -20.61 62.10
CA CYS A 206 8.53 -20.02 62.42
C CYS A 206 8.59 -18.55 61.97
N ALA A 207 8.56 -17.61 62.91
CA ALA A 207 8.46 -16.18 62.62
C ALA A 207 9.69 -15.59 61.89
N ASN A 208 10.86 -16.23 62.01
CA ASN A 208 12.09 -15.84 61.33
C ASN A 208 12.35 -16.62 60.03
N ALA A 209 11.39 -17.43 59.58
CA ALA A 209 11.36 -18.04 58.25
C ALA A 209 10.15 -17.51 57.49
N GLY A 210 10.25 -17.40 56.17
CA GLY A 210 9.19 -16.83 55.35
C GLY A 210 9.62 -16.62 53.91
N THR A 211 8.79 -15.94 53.13
CA THR A 211 9.02 -15.70 51.70
C THR A 211 8.93 -14.22 51.36
N TYR A 212 9.64 -13.85 50.30
CA TYR A 212 9.36 -12.64 49.52
C TYR A 212 8.79 -13.11 48.19
N THR A 213 7.78 -12.42 47.67
CA THR A 213 7.24 -12.70 46.33
C THR A 213 7.32 -11.45 45.48
N ASN A 214 8.25 -11.44 44.54
CA ASN A 214 8.44 -10.36 43.59
C ASN A 214 7.65 -10.66 42.31
N THR A 215 7.15 -9.62 41.68
CA THR A 215 6.47 -9.73 40.38
C THR A 215 7.06 -8.78 39.36
N TRP A 216 7.00 -9.16 38.08
CA TRP A 216 7.45 -8.33 36.97
C TRP A 216 6.39 -8.29 35.88
N ILE A 217 6.27 -7.12 35.28
CA ILE A 217 5.49 -6.88 34.07
C ILE A 217 6.39 -6.09 33.13
N VAL A 218 6.36 -6.41 31.84
CA VAL A 218 7.05 -5.64 30.80
C VAL A 218 6.02 -5.17 29.77
N LYS A 219 6.29 -4.04 29.12
CA LYS A 219 5.46 -3.50 28.05
C LYS A 219 6.31 -3.26 26.83
N ASP A 220 5.82 -3.56 25.65
CA ASP A 220 6.48 -3.09 24.44
C ASP A 220 6.24 -1.57 24.23
N ASP A 221 6.93 -1.02 23.24
CA ASP A 221 6.78 0.36 22.76
C ASP A 221 5.36 0.71 22.29
N CYS A 222 4.53 -0.29 22.02
CA CYS A 222 3.16 -0.15 21.51
C CYS A 222 2.11 -0.27 22.63
N GLY A 223 2.57 -0.50 23.86
CA GLY A 223 1.77 -0.55 25.07
C GLY A 223 1.18 -1.94 25.38
N ASN A 224 1.48 -2.98 24.59
CA ASN A 224 1.03 -4.33 24.91
C ASN A 224 1.80 -4.83 26.13
N THR A 225 1.08 -5.45 27.06
CA THR A 225 1.60 -5.76 28.40
C THR A 225 1.72 -7.26 28.57
N SER A 226 2.88 -7.73 29.01
CA SER A 226 3.13 -9.15 29.27
C SER A 226 2.23 -9.71 30.37
N ASP A 227 2.14 -11.03 30.44
CA ASP A 227 1.72 -11.71 31.67
C ASP A 227 2.66 -11.35 32.84
N THR A 228 2.19 -11.54 34.07
CA THR A 228 3.00 -11.30 35.27
C THR A 228 3.97 -12.45 35.51
N PHE A 229 5.28 -12.17 35.52
CA PHE A 229 6.28 -13.12 36.02
C PHE A 229 6.37 -13.03 37.53
N THR A 230 6.48 -14.17 38.23
CA THR A 230 6.56 -14.23 39.70
C THR A 230 7.79 -15.00 40.15
N GLN A 231 8.48 -14.47 41.17
CA GLN A 231 9.61 -15.08 41.89
C GLN A 231 9.28 -15.09 43.39
#